data_AF-A0A4Q5T5G2-F1
#
_entry.id   AF-A0A4Q5T5G2-F1
#
_cell.length_a   1.000
_cell.length_b   1.000
_cell.length_c   1.000
_cell.angle_alpha   90.00
_cell.angle_beta   90.00
_cell.angle_gamma   90.00
#
_symmetry.space_group_name_H-M   'P 1'
#
loop_
_entity.id
_entity.type
_entity.pdbx_description
1 polymer ?
#
loop_
_entity_poly.entity_id
_entity_poly.type
_entity_poly.pdbx_seq_one_letter_code
_entity_poly.pdbx_strand_id
1 'polypeptide(L)'
;MLKQVAIAAALAAFPALIPAAQAQNAAQNGVLVIYGDDKCPTNTNGEEIVVCQRLDEAERFRIPKNIREATGRPQANESWAVRQ
;
A
#
# COMPACT_ATOMS: atom_id res chain seq x y z
N MET A 1 -1.11 -68.31 -19.91
CA MET A 1 -2.17 -67.90 -18.97
C MET A 1 -1.71 -66.62 -18.29
N LEU A 2 -2.38 -65.55 -18.65
CA LEU A 2 -2.10 -64.15 -18.33
C LEU A 2 -2.25 -63.87 -16.82
N LYS A 3 -1.30 -63.13 -16.24
CA LYS A 3 -1.60 -62.03 -15.29
C LYS A 3 -0.35 -61.20 -14.99
N GLN A 4 -0.26 -60.09 -15.69
CA GLN A 4 0.51 -58.90 -15.30
C GLN A 4 -0.16 -58.28 -14.07
N VAL A 5 0.59 -58.00 -13.01
CA VAL A 5 0.29 -56.98 -11.97
C VAL A 5 1.63 -56.64 -11.31
N ALA A 6 2.04 -55.41 -11.04
CA ALA A 6 1.74 -54.09 -11.58
C ALA A 6 2.90 -53.19 -11.09
N ILE A 7 3.46 -52.44 -12.02
CA ILE A 7 3.69 -50.99 -11.94
C ILE A 7 4.50 -50.48 -10.74
N ALA A 8 5.74 -50.12 -11.06
CA ALA A 8 6.56 -49.17 -10.33
C ALA A 8 5.77 -47.89 -10.02
N ALA A 9 5.47 -47.67 -8.75
CA ALA A 9 4.94 -46.40 -8.26
C ALA A 9 6.07 -45.57 -7.65
N ALA A 10 7.01 -45.12 -8.49
CA ALA A 10 7.88 -43.99 -8.17
C ALA A 10 7.16 -42.72 -8.65
N LEU A 11 6.06 -42.36 -7.98
CA LEU A 11 5.31 -41.14 -8.27
C LEU A 11 5.67 -40.05 -7.25
N ALA A 12 6.49 -39.14 -7.75
CA ALA A 12 6.36 -37.70 -7.57
C ALA A 12 6.48 -37.14 -6.14
N ALA A 13 7.71 -37.08 -5.64
CA ALA A 13 8.15 -35.91 -4.88
C ALA A 13 8.64 -34.83 -5.86
N PHE A 14 7.72 -34.21 -6.61
CA PHE A 14 8.01 -32.94 -7.26
C PHE A 14 7.85 -31.85 -6.20
N PRO A 15 8.93 -31.20 -5.73
CA PRO A 15 8.75 -29.93 -5.05
C PRO A 15 8.11 -29.00 -6.07
N ALA A 16 6.88 -28.58 -5.80
CA ALA A 16 6.22 -27.55 -6.58
C ALA A 16 7.17 -26.35 -6.65
N LEU A 17 7.74 -26.10 -7.84
CA LEU A 17 8.41 -24.85 -8.17
C LEU A 17 7.34 -23.77 -8.14
N ILE A 18 7.09 -23.20 -6.97
CA ILE A 18 6.28 -22.01 -6.80
C ILE A 18 7.17 -20.84 -7.25
N PRO A 19 6.87 -20.13 -8.34
CA PRO A 19 7.62 -18.93 -8.69
C PRO A 19 7.24 -17.81 -7.71
N ALA A 20 7.95 -17.73 -6.58
CA ALA A 20 7.78 -16.68 -5.58
C ALA A 20 8.50 -15.36 -5.94
N ALA A 21 8.68 -15.06 -7.24
CA ALA A 21 9.56 -13.98 -7.70
C ALA A 21 8.84 -12.68 -8.13
N GLN A 22 7.51 -12.68 -8.24
CA GLN A 22 6.78 -11.52 -8.78
C GLN A 22 6.64 -10.37 -7.77
N ALA A 23 6.66 -10.66 -6.47
CA ALA A 23 6.54 -9.62 -5.44
C ALA A 23 7.81 -8.78 -5.27
N GLN A 24 8.99 -9.33 -5.60
CA GLN A 24 10.28 -8.66 -5.35
C GLN A 24 10.59 -7.54 -6.35
N ASN A 25 9.93 -7.53 -7.51
CA ASN A 25 10.07 -6.48 -8.54
C ASN A 25 8.88 -5.54 -8.59
N ALA A 26 7.94 -5.64 -7.64
CA ALA A 26 6.85 -4.67 -7.54
C ALA A 26 7.45 -3.30 -7.21
N ALA A 27 7.09 -2.29 -8.00
CA ALA A 27 7.47 -0.91 -7.70
C ALA A 27 7.05 -0.60 -6.25
N GLN A 28 8.01 -0.24 -5.40
CA GLN A 28 7.74 0.22 -4.04
C GLN A 28 7.16 1.62 -4.11
N ASN A 29 5.94 1.70 -4.64
CA ASN A 29 5.14 2.90 -4.60
C ASN A 29 4.63 2.99 -3.16
N GLY A 30 5.04 4.05 -2.44
CA GLY A 30 4.57 4.29 -1.09
C GLY A 30 3.04 4.42 -1.02
N VAL A 31 2.50 4.56 0.19
CA VAL A 31 1.05 4.74 0.39
C VAL A 31 0.62 6.09 -0.19
N LEU A 32 -0.28 6.08 -1.17
CA LEU A 32 -0.85 7.29 -1.74
C LEU A 32 -1.97 7.83 -0.84
N VAL A 33 -1.99 9.12 -0.56
CA VAL A 33 -3.07 9.75 0.21
C VAL A 33 -4.12 10.34 -0.73
N ILE A 34 -5.38 9.95 -0.53
CA ILE A 34 -6.55 10.43 -1.28
C ILE A 34 -7.56 11.08 -0.33
N TYR A 35 -8.42 11.98 -0.83
CA TYR A 35 -9.36 12.75 0.00
C TYR A 35 -10.81 12.51 -0.41
N GLY A 36 -11.72 12.53 0.55
CA GLY A 36 -13.16 12.46 0.29
C GLY A 36 -13.54 11.25 -0.55
N ASP A 37 -14.14 11.50 -1.71
CA ASP A 37 -14.59 10.48 -2.67
C ASP A 37 -13.62 10.27 -3.84
N ASP A 38 -12.39 10.79 -3.75
CA ASP A 38 -11.37 10.58 -4.77
C ASP A 38 -11.18 9.08 -5.04
N LYS A 39 -11.06 8.72 -6.32
CA LYS A 39 -10.76 7.34 -6.72
C LYS A 39 -9.28 7.06 -6.49
N CYS A 40 -8.97 5.92 -5.88
CA CYS A 40 -7.60 5.42 -5.86
C CYS A 40 -7.19 5.08 -7.31
N PRO A 41 -6.13 5.71 -7.85
CA PRO A 41 -5.76 5.53 -9.25
C PRO A 41 -5.24 4.12 -9.49
N THR A 42 -5.34 3.67 -10.73
CA THR A 42 -4.79 2.42 -11.25
C THR A 42 -4.39 2.61 -12.71
N ASN A 43 -3.59 1.71 -13.28
CA ASN A 43 -3.33 1.67 -14.72
C ASN A 43 -4.62 1.50 -15.54
N THR A 44 -4.55 1.74 -16.85
CA THR A 44 -5.68 1.67 -17.79
C THR A 44 -6.48 0.37 -17.69
N ASN A 45 -5.82 -0.75 -17.37
CA ASN A 45 -6.43 -2.08 -17.34
C ASN A 45 -6.96 -2.47 -15.95
N GLY A 46 -6.67 -1.70 -14.90
CA GLY A 46 -7.09 -2.02 -13.53
C GLY A 46 -6.27 -3.11 -12.83
N GLU A 47 -5.11 -3.49 -13.38
CA GLU A 47 -4.29 -4.62 -12.91
C GLU A 47 -3.23 -4.21 -11.90
N GLU A 48 -2.93 -2.90 -11.82
CA GLU A 48 -1.94 -2.37 -10.90
C GLU A 48 -2.52 -2.27 -9.49
N ILE A 49 -1.85 -2.92 -8.53
CA ILE A 49 -2.20 -2.82 -7.12
C ILE A 49 -1.67 -1.48 -6.59
N VAL A 50 -2.57 -0.57 -6.24
CA VAL A 50 -2.24 0.71 -5.59
C VAL A 50 -2.81 0.73 -4.18
N VAL A 51 -1.95 1.03 -3.19
CA VAL A 51 -2.35 1.12 -1.79
C VAL A 51 -2.62 2.57 -1.44
N CYS A 52 -3.89 2.92 -1.27
CA CYS A 52 -4.31 4.27 -0.89
C CYS A 52 -4.74 4.35 0.58
N GLN A 53 -4.31 5.42 1.26
CA GLN A 53 -4.89 5.87 2.52
C GLN A 53 -5.89 7.00 2.24
N ARG A 54 -7.13 6.83 2.71
CA ARG A 54 -8.19 7.83 2.54
C ARG A 54 -8.28 8.75 3.76
N LEU A 55 -8.30 10.05 3.53
CA LEU A 55 -8.61 11.09 4.50
C LEU A 55 -9.95 11.76 4.15
N ASP A 56 -10.53 12.45 5.12
CA ASP A 56 -11.74 13.26 4.92
C ASP A 56 -11.46 14.43 3.96
N GLU A 57 -12.48 14.86 3.20
CA GLU A 57 -12.35 15.97 2.25
C GLU A 57 -11.92 17.28 2.93
N ALA A 58 -12.35 17.50 4.17
CA ALA A 58 -11.98 18.68 4.95
C ALA A 58 -10.49 18.73 5.33
N GLU A 59 -9.75 17.64 5.16
CA GLU A 59 -8.31 17.56 5.47
C GLU A 59 -7.42 17.93 4.27
N ARG A 60 -7.96 18.06 3.05
CA ARG A 60 -7.19 18.29 1.80
C ARG A 60 -6.25 19.49 1.85
N PHE A 61 -6.66 20.54 2.55
CA PHE A 61 -5.91 21.80 2.65
C PHE A 61 -5.56 22.18 4.09
N ARG A 62 -5.75 21.26 5.05
CA ARG A 62 -5.42 21.49 6.45
C ARG A 62 -3.99 21.05 6.75
N ILE A 63 -3.42 21.66 7.80
CA ILE A 63 -2.18 21.16 8.40
C ILE A 63 -2.41 19.70 8.84
N PRO A 64 -1.53 18.77 8.46
CA PRO A 64 -1.64 17.36 8.85
C PRO A 64 -1.83 17.19 10.35
N LYS A 65 -2.76 16.32 10.75
CA LYS A 65 -3.18 16.15 12.17
C LYS A 65 -2.00 15.88 13.11
N ASN A 66 -1.03 15.09 12.67
CA ASN A 66 0.16 14.71 13.43
C ASN A 66 1.10 15.88 13.75
N ILE A 67 1.02 17.01 13.02
CA ILE A 67 1.82 18.21 13.29
C ILE A 67 0.97 19.44 13.61
N ARG A 68 -0.36 19.31 13.58
CA ARG A 68 -1.29 20.38 13.95
C ARG A 68 -1.13 20.79 15.40
N GLU A 69 -0.89 19.80 16.26
CA GLU A 69 -0.66 19.98 17.70
C GLU A 69 0.82 20.09 18.05
N ALA A 70 1.73 20.03 17.06
CA ALA A 70 3.14 20.30 17.30
C ALA A 70 3.28 21.76 17.73
N THR A 71 3.29 21.96 19.04
CA THR A 71 3.47 23.21 19.77
C THR A 71 4.85 23.79 19.44
N GLY A 72 4.98 24.40 18.27
CA GLY A 72 6.04 25.34 17.97
C GLY A 72 5.87 26.57 18.84
N ARG A 73 6.96 26.94 19.53
CA ARG A 73 7.21 28.15 20.34
C ARG A 73 6.03 29.14 20.47
N PRO A 74 5.53 29.43 21.68
CA PRO A 74 4.37 30.32 21.90
C PRO A 74 4.48 31.69 21.21
N GLN A 75 5.71 32.17 20.95
CA GLN A 75 5.97 33.39 20.19
C GLN A 75 5.33 33.41 18.79
N ALA A 76 5.05 32.26 18.16
CA ALA A 76 4.43 32.19 16.83
C ALA A 76 2.92 32.47 16.83
N ASN A 77 2.25 32.34 17.98
CA ASN A 77 0.79 32.49 18.10
C ASN A 77 0.36 33.88 18.58
N GLU A 78 1.31 34.77 18.85
CA GLU A 78 1.01 36.16 19.16
C GLU A 78 0.82 36.94 17.87
N SER A 79 -0.26 37.73 17.80
CA SER A 79 -0.47 38.68 16.71
C SER A 79 0.77 39.56 16.56
N TRP A 80 1.12 39.89 15.31
CA TRP A 80 2.19 40.85 15.02
C TRP A 80 2.01 42.18 15.76
N ALA A 81 0.75 42.54 16.08
CA ALA A 81 0.39 43.74 16.82
C ALA A 81 0.78 43.71 18.31
N VAL A 82 1.03 42.54 18.89
CA VAL A 82 1.45 42.37 20.30
C VAL A 82 2.98 42.51 20.45
N ARG A 83 3.73 42.50 19.33
CA ARG A 83 5.20 42.55 19.32
C ARG A 83 5.80 43.97 19.28
N GLN A 84 4.98 45.02 19.43
CA GLN A 84 5.42 46.42 19.42
C GLN A 84 5.79 46.92 20.82
#